data_AF-A0A8J2HS17-F1
#
_entry.id   AF-A0A8J2HS17-F1
#
_cell.length_a   1.000
_cell.length_b   1.000
_cell.length_c   1.000
_cell.angle_alpha   90.00
_cell.angle_beta   90.00
_cell.angle_gamma   90.00
#
_symmetry.space_group_name_H-M   'P 1'
#
loop_
_entity.id
_entity.type
_entity.pdbx_description
1 polymer ?
#
loop_
_entity_poly.entity_id
_entity_poly.type
_entity_poly.pdbx_seq_one_letter_code
_entity_poly.pdbx_strand_id
1 'polypeptide(L)'
;MLYYLIAFCSIAGLGAHAQNPQLGSCPSIKFSRVDPYQMTGQWFDYGRSNDNPTNGETCGYDHWNPSVNGSSKLVLSAHSAYLGNYGDVVGDISFISDNSYIFSFEIPNVGLISVYHAILEVDYNNFVIYYSCTNQGSS
;
A
#
# COMPACT_ATOMS: atom_id res chain seq x y z
N MET A 1 -14.56 27.05 -33.80
CA MET A 1 -15.40 26.40 -32.76
C MET A 1 -15.10 24.91 -32.59
N LEU A 2 -14.78 24.15 -33.64
CA LEU A 2 -14.44 22.72 -33.54
C LEU A 2 -13.15 22.42 -32.73
N TYR A 3 -12.18 23.34 -32.72
CA TYR A 3 -10.89 23.19 -32.04
C TYR A 3 -11.00 23.17 -30.50
N TYR A 4 -11.95 23.92 -29.93
CA TYR A 4 -12.16 23.97 -28.47
C TYR A 4 -12.83 22.71 -27.93
N LEU A 5 -13.67 22.04 -28.73
CA LEU A 5 -14.30 20.76 -28.38
C LEU A 5 -13.28 19.62 -28.34
N ILE A 6 -12.31 19.61 -29.27
CA ILE A 6 -11.24 18.59 -29.30
C ILE A 6 -10.29 18.79 -28.12
N ALA A 7 -9.94 20.04 -27.78
CA ALA A 7 -9.06 20.35 -26.65
C ALA A 7 -9.67 19.94 -25.29
N PHE A 8 -11.01 20.04 -25.12
CA PHE A 8 -11.67 19.67 -23.86
C PHE A 8 -11.74 18.15 -23.67
N CYS A 9 -11.89 17.36 -24.75
CA CYS A 9 -11.85 15.90 -24.68
C CYS A 9 -10.45 15.35 -24.32
N SER A 10 -9.39 16.03 -24.76
CA SER A 10 -8.01 15.60 -24.47
C SER A 10 -7.61 15.79 -22.99
N ILE A 11 -8.23 16.73 -22.28
CA ILE A 11 -7.96 16.98 -20.86
C ILE A 11 -8.67 15.94 -19.97
N ALA A 12 -9.83 15.44 -20.39
CA ALA A 12 -10.55 14.39 -19.66
C ALA A 12 -9.90 13.00 -19.78
N GLY A 13 -9.16 12.74 -20.86
CA GLY A 13 -8.48 11.45 -21.08
C GLY A 13 -7.23 11.22 -20.22
N LEU A 14 -6.63 12.28 -19.68
CA LEU A 14 -5.43 12.19 -18.84
C LEU A 14 -5.74 11.90 -17.36
N GLY A 15 -7.01 11.97 -16.95
CA GLY A 15 -7.45 11.70 -15.57
C GLY A 15 -7.75 10.23 -15.26
N ALA A 16 -7.76 9.34 -16.25
CA ALA A 16 -8.18 7.94 -16.09
C ALA A 16 -7.08 6.99 -15.55
N HIS A 17 -5.90 7.51 -15.20
CA HIS A 17 -4.73 6.71 -14.80
C HIS A 17 -4.37 6.81 -13.32
N ALA A 18 -5.26 7.26 -12.46
CA ALA A 18 -5.04 7.22 -11.02
C ALA A 18 -6.23 6.54 -10.34
N GLN A 19 -5.97 5.33 -9.83
CA GLN A 19 -6.86 4.50 -9.01
C GLN A 19 -7.97 3.81 -9.81
N ASN A 20 -7.95 2.47 -9.82
CA ASN A 20 -9.02 1.62 -10.36
C ASN A 20 -10.20 1.65 -9.39
N PRO A 21 -11.20 2.54 -9.56
CA PRO A 21 -12.29 2.65 -8.61
C PRO A 21 -13.22 1.48 -8.94
N GLN A 22 -13.11 0.41 -8.15
CA GLN A 22 -14.10 -0.66 -8.28
C GLN A 22 -15.45 -0.14 -7.78
N LEU A 23 -16.50 -0.39 -8.56
CA LEU A 23 -17.85 -0.03 -8.16
C LEU A 23 -18.28 -0.90 -6.98
N GLY A 24 -18.74 -0.26 -5.91
CA GLY A 24 -19.21 -0.91 -4.69
C GLY A 24 -18.28 -0.72 -3.50
N SER A 25 -18.71 -1.23 -2.35
CA SER A 25 -17.92 -1.15 -1.12
C SER A 25 -16.81 -2.20 -1.10
N CYS A 26 -15.74 -1.92 -0.36
CA CYS A 26 -14.71 -2.90 -0.05
C CYS A 26 -15.34 -4.19 0.51
N PRO A 27 -15.01 -5.36 -0.03
CA PRO A 27 -15.57 -6.62 0.43
C PRO A 27 -15.17 -6.92 1.87
N SER A 28 -16.07 -7.55 2.60
CA SER A 28 -15.75 -8.17 3.89
C SER A 28 -15.05 -9.51 3.61
N ILE A 29 -13.73 -9.54 3.81
CA ILE A 29 -12.91 -10.74 3.63
C ILE A 29 -12.65 -11.37 5.00
N LYS A 30 -12.61 -12.71 5.06
CA LYS A 30 -12.16 -13.42 6.26
C LYS A 30 -10.65 -13.58 6.21
N PHE A 31 -10.00 -13.39 7.34
CA PHE A 31 -8.57 -13.29 7.40
C PHE A 31 -7.98 -14.26 8.42
N SER A 32 -6.71 -14.60 8.23
CA SER A 32 -5.95 -15.40 9.19
C SER A 32 -5.48 -14.53 10.35
N ARG A 33 -5.51 -15.05 11.57
CA ARG A 33 -4.93 -14.35 12.73
C ARG A 33 -3.42 -14.22 12.54
N VAL A 34 -2.91 -13.01 12.75
CA VAL A 34 -1.50 -12.66 12.60
C VAL A 34 -0.87 -12.54 13.98
N ASP A 35 0.33 -13.11 14.12
CA ASP A 35 1.24 -12.81 15.23
C ASP A 35 2.27 -11.77 14.77
N PRO A 36 2.17 -10.50 15.22
CA PRO A 36 3.08 -9.44 14.81
C PRO A 36 4.55 -9.73 15.14
N TYR A 37 4.82 -10.52 16.18
CA TYR A 37 6.18 -10.85 16.57
C TYR A 37 6.86 -11.77 15.55
N GLN A 38 6.09 -12.66 14.93
CA GLN A 38 6.57 -13.59 13.90
C GLN A 38 6.68 -12.95 12.51
N MET A 39 6.15 -11.74 12.32
CA MET A 39 6.33 -10.97 11.09
C MET A 39 7.72 -10.32 10.99
N THR A 40 8.44 -10.23 12.11
CA THR A 40 9.75 -9.55 12.19
C THR A 40 10.73 -10.07 11.14
N GLY A 41 11.38 -9.16 10.42
CA GLY A 41 12.36 -9.50 9.39
C GLY A 41 12.01 -8.90 8.03
N GLN A 42 12.70 -9.39 7.01
CA GLN A 42 12.61 -8.86 5.65
C GLN A 42 11.73 -9.73 4.76
N TRP A 43 10.77 -9.09 4.08
CA TRP A 43 9.84 -9.70 3.14
C TRP A 43 10.02 -9.07 1.77
N PHE A 44 10.30 -9.86 0.75
CA PHE A 44 10.49 -9.34 -0.62
C PHE A 44 9.18 -9.35 -1.39
N ASP A 45 8.96 -8.31 -2.19
CA ASP A 45 7.82 -8.25 -3.10
C ASP A 45 7.97 -9.27 -4.22
N TYR A 46 7.13 -10.31 -4.18
CA TYR A 46 7.07 -11.30 -5.25
C TYR A 46 6.09 -10.90 -6.36
N GLY A 47 4.96 -10.29 -6.00
CA GLY A 47 3.92 -9.90 -6.95
C GLY A 47 2.91 -8.94 -6.33
N ARG A 48 2.38 -8.05 -7.15
CA ARG A 48 1.39 -7.03 -6.78
C ARG A 48 0.28 -6.98 -7.83
N SER A 49 -0.88 -6.45 -7.47
CA SER A 49 -1.94 -6.20 -8.44
C SER A 49 -1.53 -5.09 -9.42
N ASN A 50 -2.01 -5.18 -10.66
CA ASN A 50 -1.64 -4.24 -11.74
C ASN A 50 -2.13 -2.81 -11.51
N ASP A 51 -3.02 -2.59 -10.55
CA ASP A 51 -3.60 -1.29 -10.19
C ASP A 51 -2.92 -0.61 -8.99
N ASN A 52 -1.72 -1.07 -8.62
CA ASN A 52 -0.95 -0.45 -7.56
C ASN A 52 -0.31 0.89 -8.02
N PRO A 53 -0.49 2.01 -7.28
CA PRO A 53 0.15 3.29 -7.60
C PRO A 53 1.68 3.24 -7.65
N THR A 54 2.30 2.18 -7.11
CA THR A 54 3.75 2.01 -7.07
C THR A 54 4.33 1.13 -8.19
N ASN A 55 3.60 0.92 -9.30
CA ASN A 55 4.08 0.13 -10.44
C ASN A 55 5.39 0.63 -11.11
N GLY A 56 5.90 1.80 -10.71
CA GLY A 56 7.23 2.31 -11.08
C GLY A 56 8.40 1.80 -10.23
N GLU A 57 8.10 0.98 -9.23
CA GLU A 57 9.08 0.44 -8.30
C GLU A 57 9.56 -0.95 -8.73
N THR A 58 10.82 -1.23 -8.40
CA THR A 58 11.49 -2.52 -8.63
C THR A 58 12.27 -2.90 -7.38
N CYS A 59 12.56 -4.19 -7.20
CA CYS A 59 13.33 -4.70 -6.05
C CYS A 59 12.74 -4.30 -4.69
N GLY A 60 11.40 -4.25 -4.60
CA GLY A 60 10.69 -3.86 -3.39
C GLY A 60 10.87 -4.89 -2.28
N TYR A 61 11.01 -4.40 -1.04
CA TYR A 61 10.95 -5.22 0.15
C TYR A 61 10.48 -4.40 1.36
N ASP A 62 9.93 -5.13 2.32
CA ASP A 62 9.44 -4.62 3.59
C ASP A 62 10.33 -5.18 4.70
N HIS A 63 10.76 -4.33 5.62
CA HIS A 63 11.44 -4.76 6.85
C HIS A 63 10.58 -4.44 8.07
N TRP A 64 10.12 -5.49 8.73
CA TRP A 64 9.32 -5.42 9.95
C TRP A 64 10.25 -5.43 11.16
N ASN A 65 10.28 -4.32 11.89
CA ASN A 65 11.04 -4.25 13.13
C ASN A 65 10.31 -5.02 14.26
N PRO A 66 11.05 -5.54 15.26
CA PRO A 66 10.43 -6.16 16.42
C PRO A 66 9.41 -5.22 17.09
N SER A 67 8.24 -5.74 17.43
CA SER A 67 7.21 -4.98 18.13
C SER A 67 7.65 -4.66 19.56
N VAL A 68 7.62 -3.37 19.92
CA VAL A 68 7.92 -2.87 21.27
C VAL A 68 6.66 -2.22 21.83
N ASN A 69 6.13 -2.76 22.93
CA ASN A 69 4.91 -2.27 23.58
C ASN A 69 3.68 -2.20 22.65
N GLY A 70 3.56 -3.14 21.70
CA GLY A 70 2.41 -3.23 20.79
C GLY A 70 2.49 -2.32 19.56
N SER A 71 3.59 -1.59 19.38
CA SER A 71 3.89 -0.82 18.17
C SER A 71 5.13 -1.39 17.49
N SER A 72 5.10 -1.45 16.16
CA SER A 72 6.24 -1.88 15.34
C SER A 72 6.53 -0.81 14.28
N LYS A 73 7.79 -0.73 13.85
CA LYS A 73 8.17 0.08 12.70
C LYS A 73 8.23 -0.80 11.46
N LEU A 74 7.80 -0.23 10.34
CA LEU A 74 7.92 -0.83 9.02
C LEU A 74 8.77 0.08 8.15
N VAL A 75 9.76 -0.52 7.50
CA VAL A 75 10.55 0.14 6.46
C VAL A 75 10.15 -0.47 5.14
N LEU A 76 9.58 0.33 4.25
CA LEU A 76 9.32 -0.04 2.87
C LEU A 76 10.45 0.51 2.02
N SER A 77 11.12 -0.34 1.25
CA SER A 77 12.25 0.04 0.43
C SER A 77 12.03 -0.41 -0.99
N ALA A 78 12.29 0.47 -1.96
CA ALA A 78 12.20 0.12 -3.36
C ALA A 78 13.17 0.94 -4.23
N HIS A 79 13.51 0.40 -5.38
CA HIS A 79 14.27 1.08 -6.42
C HIS A 79 13.32 1.70 -7.45
N SER A 80 13.42 3.02 -7.65
CA SER A 80 12.64 3.73 -8.67
C SER A 80 13.15 3.38 -10.07
N ALA A 81 12.31 2.77 -10.90
CA ALA A 81 12.63 2.52 -12.31
C ALA A 81 12.76 3.82 -13.12
N TYR A 82 12.16 4.93 -12.65
CA TYR A 82 12.18 6.22 -13.33
C TYR A 82 13.38 7.08 -12.92
N LEU A 83 13.69 7.14 -11.62
CA LEU A 83 14.74 8.00 -11.09
C LEU A 83 16.08 7.28 -10.91
N GLY A 84 16.09 5.94 -10.93
CA GLY A 84 17.30 5.13 -10.85
C GLY A 84 17.97 5.12 -9.47
N ASN A 85 17.23 5.47 -8.41
CA ASN A 85 17.70 5.47 -7.03
C ASN A 85 16.77 4.68 -6.12
N TYR A 86 17.32 4.25 -4.98
CA TYR A 86 16.53 3.67 -3.89
C TYR A 86 15.83 4.76 -3.09
N GLY A 87 14.64 4.45 -2.60
CA GLY A 87 13.89 5.24 -1.64
C GLY A 87 13.36 4.34 -0.52
N ASP A 88 13.41 4.88 0.69
CA ASP A 88 12.87 4.22 1.89
C ASP A 88 11.74 5.06 2.46
N VAL A 89 10.66 4.39 2.86
CA VAL A 89 9.57 4.97 3.65
C VAL A 89 9.55 4.26 4.99
N VAL A 90 9.78 5.03 6.06
CA VAL A 90 9.72 4.52 7.43
C VAL A 90 8.42 5.00 8.06
N GLY A 91 7.68 4.07 8.65
CA GLY A 91 6.45 4.40 9.36
C GLY A 91 6.17 3.46 10.52
N ASP A 92 5.09 3.76 11.22
CA ASP A 92 4.61 3.03 12.38
C ASP A 92 3.42 2.15 12.01
N ILE A 93 3.40 0.93 12.54
CA ILE A 93 2.32 -0.03 12.42
C ILE A 93 1.48 0.02 13.70
N SER A 94 0.19 0.26 13.54
CA SER A 94 -0.81 0.12 14.60
C SER A 94 -1.80 -0.97 14.24
N PHE A 95 -1.79 -2.08 14.99
CA PHE A 95 -2.76 -3.15 14.81
C PHE A 95 -4.14 -2.70 15.28
N ILE A 96 -5.13 -2.84 14.40
CA ILE A 96 -6.54 -2.47 14.65
C ILE A 96 -7.43 -3.70 14.84
N SER A 97 -6.95 -4.87 14.46
CA SER A 97 -7.54 -6.18 14.77
C SER A 97 -6.47 -7.27 14.67
N ASP A 98 -6.87 -8.52 14.88
CA ASP A 98 -6.01 -9.71 14.84
C ASP A 98 -5.25 -9.93 13.54
N ASN A 99 -5.64 -9.27 12.44
CA ASN A 99 -5.08 -9.53 11.11
C ASN A 99 -4.89 -8.28 10.25
N SER A 100 -5.22 -7.10 10.78
CA SER A 100 -5.12 -5.84 10.03
C SER A 100 -4.52 -4.74 10.87
N TYR A 101 -3.85 -3.84 10.17
CA TYR A 101 -3.09 -2.76 10.74
C TYR A 101 -3.20 -1.51 9.87
N ILE A 102 -2.92 -0.37 10.51
CA ILE A 102 -2.71 0.89 9.83
C ILE A 102 -1.21 1.15 9.81
N PHE A 103 -0.66 1.36 8.61
CA PHE A 103 0.69 1.86 8.41
C PHE A 103 0.63 3.38 8.27
N SER A 104 1.29 4.09 9.17
CA SER A 104 1.32 5.56 9.18
C SER A 104 2.74 6.07 8.97
N PHE A 105 2.93 6.98 8.01
CA PHE A 105 4.22 7.56 7.69
C PHE A 105 4.07 9.04 7.31
N GLU A 106 5.13 9.81 7.51
CA GLU A 106 5.14 11.24 7.16
C GLU A 106 5.78 11.45 5.79
N ILE A 107 5.09 12.21 4.93
CA ILE A 107 5.69 12.74 3.71
C ILE A 107 6.01 14.23 3.93
N PRO A 108 7.26 14.67 3.67
CA PRO A 108 7.62 16.08 3.76
C PRO A 108 6.69 16.96 2.92
N ASN A 109 6.18 18.04 3.51
CA ASN A 109 5.25 19.01 2.91
C ASN A 109 3.83 18.50 2.59
N VAL A 110 3.53 17.22 2.83
CA VAL A 110 2.17 16.66 2.68
C VAL A 110 1.56 16.37 4.05
N GLY A 111 2.37 15.85 4.98
CA GLY A 111 1.95 15.50 6.33
C GLY A 111 1.84 13.99 6.55
N LEU A 112 1.11 13.60 7.60
CA LEU A 112 0.90 12.21 7.98
C LEU A 112 -0.07 11.52 7.02
N ILE A 113 0.36 10.40 6.46
CA ILE A 113 -0.46 9.51 5.63
C ILE A 113 -0.66 8.21 6.39
N SER A 114 -1.90 7.70 6.37
CA SER A 114 -2.26 6.43 6.99
C SER A 114 -2.90 5.52 5.94
N VAL A 115 -2.39 4.30 5.81
CA VAL A 115 -2.86 3.30 4.86
C VAL A 115 -3.32 2.07 5.61
N TYR A 116 -4.52 1.59 5.28
CA TYR A 116 -5.05 0.33 5.82
C TYR A 116 -4.46 -0.87 5.08
N HIS A 117 -4.02 -1.86 5.84
CA HIS A 117 -3.59 -3.15 5.32
C HIS A 117 -4.21 -4.29 6.13
N ALA A 118 -4.62 -5.34 5.42
CA ALA A 118 -5.00 -6.62 5.99
C ALA A 118 -4.04 -7.69 5.48
N ILE A 119 -3.73 -8.66 6.33
CA ILE A 119 -3.03 -9.88 5.94
C ILE A 119 -4.09 -10.95 5.67
N LEU A 120 -4.13 -11.45 4.45
CA LEU A 120 -5.03 -12.53 4.05
C LEU A 120 -4.54 -13.87 4.60
N GLU A 121 -3.26 -14.14 4.41
CA GLU A 121 -2.59 -15.38 4.76
C GLU A 121 -1.10 -15.13 5.00
N VAL A 122 -0.51 -15.87 5.92
CA VAL A 122 0.92 -15.84 6.23
C VAL A 122 1.34 -17.16 6.86
N ASP A 123 2.52 -17.66 6.48
CA ASP A 123 3.15 -18.86 7.07
C ASP A 123 4.43 -18.54 7.87
N TYR A 124 4.77 -17.25 7.97
CA TYR A 124 5.90 -16.66 8.69
C TYR A 124 7.29 -17.06 8.20
N ASN A 125 7.40 -17.98 7.23
CA ASN A 125 8.67 -18.54 6.80
C ASN A 125 8.92 -18.36 5.29
N ASN A 126 7.87 -18.32 4.48
CA ASN A 126 7.98 -18.30 3.02
C ASN A 126 7.16 -17.19 2.38
N PHE A 127 5.95 -16.92 2.87
CA PHE A 127 5.08 -15.95 2.22
C PHE A 127 4.13 -15.23 3.18
N VAL A 128 3.69 -14.07 2.71
CA VAL A 128 2.61 -13.26 3.27
C VAL A 128 1.83 -12.65 2.11
N ILE A 129 0.50 -12.62 2.24
CA ILE A 129 -0.39 -11.99 1.25
C ILE A 129 -1.07 -10.81 1.89
N TYR A 130 -0.77 -9.61 1.37
CA TYR A 130 -1.40 -8.37 1.82
C TYR A 130 -2.60 -8.01 0.95
N TYR A 131 -3.55 -7.33 1.56
CA TYR A 131 -4.71 -6.74 0.91
C TYR A 131 -4.93 -5.33 1.44
N SER A 132 -5.21 -4.39 0.54
CA SER A 132 -5.60 -3.03 0.89
C SER A 132 -6.79 -2.64 0.05
N CYS A 133 -7.80 -2.06 0.70
CA CYS A 133 -8.94 -1.46 0.03
C CYS A 133 -9.41 -0.27 0.87
N THR A 134 -9.67 0.84 0.20
CA THR A 134 -10.21 2.05 0.82
C THR A 134 -11.48 2.43 0.09
N ASN A 135 -12.59 2.53 0.83
CA ASN A 135 -13.84 3.05 0.27
C ASN A 135 -13.64 4.54 -0.08
N GLN A 136 -13.84 4.89 -1.34
CA GLN A 136 -13.82 6.27 -1.81
C GLN A 136 -15.27 6.77 -1.96
N GLY A 137 -15.63 7.81 -1.22
CA GLY A 137 -17.00 8.31 -1.14
C GLY A 137 -17.74 7.81 0.10
N SER A 138 -18.56 8.67 0.70
CA SER A 138 -19.28 8.42 1.95
C SER A 138 -20.51 7.53 1.74
N SER A 139 -20.58 6.46 2.54
CA SER A 139 -21.76 5.89 3.22
C SER A 139 -23.05 5.73 2.42
#